data_AF-A0A536K241-F1
#
_entry.id   AF-A0A536K241-F1
#
_cell.length_a   1.000
_cell.length_b   1.000
_cell.length_c   1.000
_cell.angle_alpha   90.00
_cell.angle_beta   90.00
_cell.angle_gamma   90.00
#
_symmetry.space_group_name_H-M   'P 1'
#
loop_
_entity.id
_entity.type
_entity.pdbx_description
1 polymer ?
#
loop_
_entity_poly.entity_id
_entity_poly.type
_entity_poly.pdbx_seq_one_letter_code
_entity_poly.pdbx_strand_id
1 'polypeptide(L)'
;MATQASARPSVPRSRPIQRQASTRFDWAMAILSTVLVGGFYLDLWAHAHGRTDNTFFTPWHAVLYSRAWRRGASWRQSLPAGYGLSLLGVGLFVLGGAADLVWHVLFGVEFSVDALLSPTHLVLAAAGLLIVTGSLRAAWHDPLRTSRQWLPRIPAVLSLALALSIFTGFTQFVHPLVDPYAQVSPLASSARSEIYLVDADGAHQTRLTISHGASDASPAFSADGAFVVFTRSRAIAGRDPVADVFRMAADGSDVTRLSRAPRWYLGPLPSPDGQSVGVSFFRQDTRKWSIGLLPATGGDPRLLTDGQSNDILDGFSPDGTRLLFHSDREGDDQIYTIGVDGSGRSRLTSGPANWGGSWSADGQTIAFNSNRTGRLQIFTMSPDGSNQRRLLTSNADDWLPSWSPDGAKIAFNSNRGGHTQVYVAHADGSAQQNVVQNSGVQLDAWVPGWSADGRHLVYAATTNLPADATPFVRQALGAAGIIVQAALLIGVLLLGLRGGTLPVGSVTLIIGLNALLVSVLQDQYQLIPGAILAGVLGDILLWRLQPRIERPGSIRLFSVAVPVIVYACYFVSLQVTTGVGWSIHLWLGTIVVAGIIGLLLSYLAVPPAGVTTPVRA
;
A
#
# COMPACT_ATOMS: atom_id res chain seq x y z
N MET A 1 -16.71 60.34 68.65
CA MET A 1 -16.59 59.96 67.23
C MET A 1 -15.19 60.35 66.79
N ALA A 2 -14.28 59.51 66.31
CA ALA A 2 -14.44 58.26 65.56
C ALA A 2 -13.35 57.23 65.95
N THR A 3 -13.72 55.97 65.83
CA THR A 3 -12.98 54.75 66.15
C THR A 3 -11.84 54.46 65.17
N GLN A 4 -10.68 54.08 65.72
CA GLN A 4 -9.59 53.41 65.00
C GLN A 4 -10.06 52.06 64.45
N ALA A 5 -9.90 51.81 63.15
CA ALA A 5 -10.06 50.50 62.54
C ALA A 5 -8.69 49.97 62.13
N SER A 6 -8.21 48.94 62.84
CA SER A 6 -6.98 48.21 62.51
C SER A 6 -7.20 47.40 61.22
N ALA A 7 -6.49 47.74 60.15
CA ALA A 7 -6.43 46.92 58.95
C ALA A 7 -5.60 45.65 59.25
N ARG A 8 -6.26 44.48 59.24
CA ARG A 8 -5.56 43.18 59.25
C ARG A 8 -4.79 43.00 57.94
N PRO A 9 -3.54 42.51 57.96
CA PRO A 9 -2.83 42.18 56.73
C PRO A 9 -3.56 41.04 56.01
N SER A 10 -3.88 41.27 54.74
CA SER A 10 -4.43 40.25 53.85
C SER A 10 -3.38 39.18 53.60
N VAL A 11 -3.57 38.01 54.21
CA VAL A 11 -2.81 36.81 53.84
C VAL A 11 -3.11 36.52 52.36
N PRO A 12 -2.11 36.46 51.46
CA PRO A 12 -2.35 36.09 50.08
C PRO A 12 -2.92 34.66 50.06
N ARG A 13 -4.05 34.46 49.37
CA ARG A 13 -4.60 33.12 49.14
C ARG A 13 -3.52 32.25 48.51
N SER A 14 -2.93 31.35 49.30
CA SER A 14 -1.99 30.34 48.80
C SER A 14 -2.67 29.59 47.65
N ARG A 15 -2.05 29.61 46.46
CA ARG A 15 -2.47 28.72 45.36
C ARG A 15 -2.56 27.30 45.93
N PRO A 16 -3.65 26.55 45.68
CA PRO A 16 -3.75 25.19 46.17
C PRO A 16 -2.54 24.39 45.65
N ILE A 17 -1.74 23.86 46.58
CA ILE A 17 -0.56 23.06 46.25
C ILE A 17 -1.06 21.78 45.59
N GLN A 18 -0.88 21.67 44.28
CA GLN A 18 -1.17 20.45 43.55
C GLN A 18 -0.23 19.35 44.07
N ARG A 19 -0.78 18.20 44.50
CA ARG A 19 0.05 17.12 45.06
C ARG A 19 1.05 16.62 44.02
N GLN A 20 2.30 16.43 44.42
CA GLN A 20 3.31 15.74 43.60
C GLN A 20 2.99 14.25 43.49
N ALA A 21 3.40 13.62 42.38
CA ALA A 21 3.16 12.20 42.15
C ALA A 21 4.02 11.33 43.09
N SER A 22 3.49 10.22 43.58
CA SER A 22 4.29 9.24 44.33
C SER A 22 5.07 8.34 43.35
N THR A 23 6.27 7.87 43.70
CA THR A 23 7.06 6.97 42.83
C THR A 23 6.26 5.72 42.45
N ARG A 24 5.45 5.17 43.37
CA ARG A 24 4.55 4.04 43.09
C ARG A 24 3.48 4.39 42.04
N PHE A 25 2.95 5.61 42.08
CA PHE A 25 2.00 6.10 41.08
C PHE A 25 2.65 6.24 39.70
N ASP A 26 3.85 6.82 39.63
CA ASP A 26 4.58 6.98 38.37
C ASP A 26 4.88 5.63 37.71
N TRP A 27 5.26 4.62 38.50
CA TRP A 27 5.45 3.25 38.04
C TRP A 27 4.16 2.59 37.55
N ALA A 28 3.06 2.73 38.30
CA ALA A 28 1.77 2.19 37.88
C ALA A 28 1.33 2.79 36.53
N MET A 29 1.47 4.11 36.36
CA MET A 29 1.15 4.78 35.10
C MET A 29 2.08 4.40 33.95
N ALA A 30 3.38 4.20 34.22
CA ALA A 30 4.32 3.72 33.22
C ALA A 30 3.94 2.32 32.72
N ILE A 31 3.59 1.38 33.62
CA ILE A 31 3.17 0.02 33.26
C ILE A 31 1.89 0.06 32.41
N LEU A 32 0.89 0.83 32.82
CA LEU A 32 -0.36 0.97 32.05
C LEU A 32 -0.11 1.58 30.67
N SER A 33 0.79 2.57 30.59
CA SER A 33 1.19 3.17 29.31
C SER A 33 1.94 2.17 28.41
N THR A 34 2.75 1.28 28.99
CA THR A 34 3.41 0.20 28.26
C THR A 34 2.40 -0.81 27.71
N VAL A 35 1.38 -1.18 28.48
CA VAL A 35 0.30 -2.07 27.99
C VAL A 35 -0.48 -1.41 26.84
N LEU A 36 -0.79 -0.11 26.96
CA LEU A 36 -1.46 0.66 25.91
C LEU A 36 -0.68 0.65 24.58
N VAL A 37 0.61 1.02 24.62
CA VAL A 37 1.46 1.05 23.42
C VAL A 37 1.77 -0.37 22.91
N GLY A 38 1.91 -1.34 23.81
CA GLY A 38 2.08 -2.75 23.43
C GLY A 38 0.86 -3.30 22.68
N GLY A 39 -0.35 -2.93 23.10
CA GLY A 39 -1.58 -3.25 22.37
C GLY A 39 -1.61 -2.63 20.97
N PHE A 40 -1.21 -1.37 20.82
CA PHE A 40 -1.07 -0.71 19.52
C PHE A 40 -0.10 -1.44 18.57
N TYR A 41 1.08 -1.84 19.06
CA TYR A 41 2.04 -2.60 18.24
C TYR A 41 1.57 -4.03 17.92
N LEU A 42 0.82 -4.65 18.83
CA LEU A 42 0.23 -5.96 18.59
C LEU A 42 -0.84 -5.89 17.48
N ASP A 43 -1.62 -4.82 17.45
CA ASP A 43 -2.62 -4.57 16.41
C ASP A 43 -1.96 -4.30 15.04
N LEU A 44 -0.93 -3.44 15.00
CA LEU A 44 -0.08 -3.24 13.81
C LEU A 44 0.53 -4.56 13.29
N TRP A 45 1.03 -5.40 14.20
CA TRP A 45 1.57 -6.71 13.85
C TRP A 45 0.49 -7.63 13.25
N ALA A 46 -0.71 -7.64 13.82
CA ALA A 46 -1.81 -8.46 13.32
C ALA A 46 -2.23 -8.05 11.89
N HIS A 47 -2.32 -6.74 11.62
CA HIS A 47 -2.56 -6.21 10.28
C HIS A 47 -1.44 -6.58 9.30
N ALA A 48 -0.17 -6.46 9.70
CA ALA A 48 0.98 -6.81 8.86
C ALA A 48 1.08 -8.30 8.52
N HIS A 49 0.46 -9.18 9.31
CA HIS A 49 0.51 -10.64 9.14
C HIS A 49 -0.83 -11.24 8.67
N GLY A 50 -1.78 -10.41 8.23
CA GLY A 50 -3.08 -10.87 7.72
C GLY A 50 -3.92 -11.62 8.75
N ARG A 51 -3.79 -11.28 10.04
CA ARG A 51 -4.49 -11.93 11.16
C ARG A 51 -5.76 -11.20 11.59
N THR A 52 -6.22 -10.23 10.81
CA THR A 52 -7.38 -9.40 11.08
C THR A 52 -8.42 -9.54 9.96
N ASP A 53 -9.66 -9.87 10.31
CA ASP A 53 -10.80 -9.75 9.40
C ASP A 53 -11.10 -8.26 9.14
N ASN A 54 -11.78 -7.91 8.04
CA ASN A 54 -12.18 -6.53 7.67
C ASN A 54 -13.21 -5.88 8.64
N THR A 55 -13.18 -6.22 9.92
CA THR A 55 -14.13 -5.77 10.94
C THR A 55 -13.45 -4.84 11.94
N PHE A 56 -14.17 -3.78 12.32
CA PHE A 56 -13.72 -2.69 13.19
C PHE A 56 -13.22 -3.14 14.59
N PHE A 57 -13.64 -4.31 15.08
CA PHE A 57 -13.27 -4.83 16.40
C PHE A 57 -12.35 -6.04 16.27
N THR A 58 -11.04 -5.82 16.40
CA THR A 58 -10.13 -6.92 16.74
C THR A 58 -10.24 -7.20 18.25
N PRO A 59 -10.13 -8.47 18.72
CA PRO A 59 -10.12 -8.81 20.14
C PRO A 59 -9.07 -8.04 20.95
N TRP A 60 -8.07 -7.48 20.28
CA TRP A 60 -6.95 -6.73 20.83
C TRP A 60 -7.36 -5.35 21.38
N HIS A 61 -8.45 -4.76 20.88
CA HIS A 61 -9.02 -3.51 21.39
C HIS A 61 -9.61 -3.65 22.81
N ALA A 62 -9.98 -4.87 23.24
CA ALA A 62 -10.60 -5.12 24.54
C ALA A 62 -9.63 -4.93 25.72
N VAL A 63 -8.32 -5.02 25.50
CA VAL A 63 -7.28 -4.83 26.54
C VAL A 63 -7.21 -3.37 27.03
N LEU A 64 -7.77 -2.42 26.27
CA LEU A 64 -7.69 -0.98 26.52
C LEU A 64 -8.69 -0.44 27.57
N TYR A 65 -9.64 -1.25 28.04
CA TYR A 65 -10.79 -0.75 28.84
C TYR A 65 -10.83 -1.21 30.31
N SER A 66 -9.72 -1.22 31.04
CA SER A 66 -9.76 -1.49 32.49
C SER A 66 -9.95 -0.21 33.34
N ARG A 67 -11.04 -0.18 34.12
CA ARG A 67 -11.57 0.95 34.91
C ARG A 67 -10.70 1.34 36.12
N ALA A 68 -10.61 2.63 36.40
CA ALA A 68 -10.60 3.13 37.78
C ALA A 68 -11.16 4.57 37.88
N TRP A 69 -12.35 4.73 38.47
CA TRP A 69 -12.89 6.03 38.87
C TRP A 69 -13.31 5.99 40.34
N ARG A 70 -12.78 6.89 41.17
CA ARG A 70 -13.31 7.18 42.51
C ARG A 70 -14.08 8.50 42.48
N ARG A 71 -15.32 8.49 42.98
CA ARG A 71 -16.22 9.66 43.04
C ARG A 71 -15.86 10.57 44.24
N GLY A 72 -15.89 11.89 44.04
CA GLY A 72 -16.09 12.85 45.15
C GLY A 72 -15.19 14.08 45.23
N ALA A 73 -14.12 14.21 44.45
CA ALA A 73 -13.24 15.39 44.47
C ALA A 73 -13.18 16.07 43.09
N SER A 74 -12.95 17.39 43.04
CA SER A 74 -12.73 18.07 41.75
C SER A 74 -11.53 17.46 41.03
N TRP A 75 -11.62 17.25 39.72
CA TRP A 75 -10.62 16.52 38.94
C TRP A 75 -9.22 17.15 39.03
N ARG A 76 -9.13 18.48 39.18
CA ARG A 76 -7.87 19.22 39.38
C ARG A 76 -7.19 18.91 40.73
N GLN A 77 -7.95 18.51 41.74
CA GLN A 77 -7.45 18.17 43.08
C GLN A 77 -7.14 16.68 43.24
N SER A 78 -7.65 15.84 42.33
CA SER A 78 -7.55 14.38 42.40
C SER A 78 -6.31 13.81 41.69
N LEU A 79 -5.72 14.58 40.77
CA LEU A 79 -4.57 14.15 39.97
C LEU A 79 -3.28 14.82 40.42
N PRO A 80 -2.15 14.08 40.45
CA PRO A 80 -0.85 14.66 40.68
C PRO A 80 -0.45 15.69 39.60
N ALA A 81 0.43 16.62 39.96
CA ALA A 81 1.04 17.55 39.01
C ALA A 81 1.69 16.78 37.84
N GLY A 82 1.46 17.25 36.61
CA GLY A 82 1.94 16.60 35.37
C GLY A 82 0.93 15.66 34.68
N TYR A 83 -0.06 15.10 35.40
CA TYR A 83 -1.03 14.14 34.83
C TYR A 83 -2.33 14.77 34.30
N GLY A 84 -2.54 16.08 34.48
CA GLY A 84 -3.75 16.75 33.98
C GLY A 84 -3.95 16.61 32.47
N LEU A 85 -2.88 16.69 31.69
CA LEU A 85 -2.92 16.45 30.23
C LEU A 85 -3.13 14.98 29.88
N SER A 86 -2.69 14.03 30.72
CA SER A 86 -2.96 12.61 30.51
C SER A 86 -4.46 12.31 30.61
N LEU A 87 -5.17 12.95 31.55
CA LEU A 87 -6.63 12.82 31.65
C LEU A 87 -7.35 13.39 30.43
N LEU A 88 -6.90 14.56 29.93
CA LEU A 88 -7.41 15.10 28.68
C LEU A 88 -7.16 14.12 27.52
N GLY A 89 -5.96 13.52 27.47
CA GLY A 89 -5.60 12.48 26.51
C GLY A 89 -6.55 11.30 26.56
N VAL A 90 -6.91 10.78 27.74
CA VAL A 90 -7.91 9.69 27.87
C VAL A 90 -9.26 10.10 27.28
N GLY A 91 -9.73 11.32 27.56
CA GLY A 91 -10.98 11.83 26.98
C GLY A 91 -10.91 11.95 25.45
N LEU A 92 -9.81 12.49 24.93
CA LEU A 92 -9.57 12.59 23.49
C LEU A 92 -9.43 11.22 22.83
N PHE A 93 -8.88 10.22 23.52
CA PHE A 93 -8.73 8.86 22.99
C PHE A 93 -10.09 8.20 22.79
N VAL A 94 -11.00 8.34 23.75
CA VAL A 94 -12.38 7.83 23.64
C VAL A 94 -13.15 8.53 22.51
N LEU A 95 -13.07 9.86 22.45
CA LEU A 95 -13.72 10.64 21.40
C LEU A 95 -13.11 10.35 20.02
N GLY A 96 -11.79 10.20 19.96
CA GLY A 96 -11.03 9.86 18.75
C GLY A 96 -11.45 8.50 18.22
N GLY A 97 -11.60 7.48 19.06
CA GLY A 97 -12.05 6.15 18.62
C GLY A 97 -13.50 6.15 18.12
N ALA A 98 -14.38 6.96 18.71
CA ALA A 98 -15.73 7.14 18.19
C ALA A 98 -15.75 7.92 16.86
N ALA A 99 -14.90 8.94 16.73
CA ALA A 99 -14.74 9.68 15.49
C ALA A 99 -14.15 8.81 14.39
N ASP A 100 -13.22 7.92 14.72
CA ASP A 100 -12.61 6.94 13.81
C ASP A 100 -13.65 5.98 13.24
N LEU A 101 -14.55 5.46 14.08
CA LEU A 101 -15.68 4.66 13.63
C LEU A 101 -16.56 5.42 12.62
N VAL A 102 -16.91 6.68 12.93
CA VAL A 102 -17.72 7.52 12.04
C VAL A 102 -16.98 7.81 10.75
N TRP A 103 -15.67 8.05 10.83
CA TRP A 103 -14.82 8.35 9.69
C TRP A 103 -14.77 7.18 8.71
N HIS A 104 -14.62 5.95 9.20
CA HIS A 104 -14.70 4.75 8.38
C HIS A 104 -16.07 4.57 7.70
N VAL A 105 -17.16 4.96 8.35
CA VAL A 105 -18.51 4.93 7.74
C VAL A 105 -18.63 5.93 6.58
N LEU A 106 -17.99 7.10 6.69
CA LEU A 106 -18.11 8.17 5.71
C LEU A 106 -17.15 8.02 4.52
N PHE A 107 -15.93 7.54 4.77
CA PHE A 107 -14.84 7.55 3.78
C PHE A 107 -14.28 6.17 3.45
N GLY A 108 -14.79 5.11 4.09
CA GLY A 108 -14.31 3.75 3.93
C GLY A 108 -13.19 3.39 4.92
N VAL A 109 -12.85 2.10 4.95
CA VAL A 109 -11.74 1.58 5.77
C VAL A 109 -10.42 1.82 5.03
N GLU A 110 -9.44 2.34 5.76
CA GLU A 110 -8.14 2.72 5.22
C GLU A 110 -7.18 1.53 5.21
N PHE A 111 -6.28 1.47 4.21
CA PHE A 111 -5.26 0.44 4.11
C PHE A 111 -3.87 1.05 3.97
N SER A 112 -2.83 0.33 4.38
CA SER A 112 -1.44 0.73 4.16
C SER A 112 -1.09 2.11 4.77
N VAL A 113 -0.43 3.01 4.03
CA VAL A 113 0.00 4.33 4.54
C VAL A 113 -1.19 5.19 4.95
N ASP A 114 -2.35 5.03 4.29
CA ASP A 114 -3.58 5.78 4.58
C ASP A 114 -4.06 5.56 6.02
N ALA A 115 -4.00 4.32 6.50
CA ALA A 115 -4.44 3.95 7.85
C ALA A 115 -3.55 4.59 8.94
N LEU A 116 -2.27 4.81 8.65
CA LEU A 116 -1.35 5.45 9.59
C LEU A 116 -1.53 6.97 9.63
N LEU A 117 -1.95 7.58 8.52
CA LEU A 117 -1.95 9.04 8.37
C LEU A 117 -3.34 9.67 8.41
N SER A 118 -4.42 8.90 8.56
CA SER A 118 -5.74 9.49 8.58
C SER A 118 -5.97 10.41 9.79
N PRO A 119 -6.85 11.43 9.63
CA PRO A 119 -7.05 12.44 10.67
C PRO A 119 -7.46 11.86 12.03
N THR A 120 -8.28 10.82 12.05
CA THR A 120 -8.77 10.19 13.28
C THR A 120 -7.69 9.37 13.97
N HIS A 121 -6.88 8.63 13.22
CA HIS A 121 -5.69 7.94 13.73
C HIS A 121 -4.66 8.95 14.27
N LEU A 122 -4.46 10.10 13.63
CA LEU A 122 -3.58 11.15 14.15
C LEU A 122 -4.12 11.79 15.45
N VAL A 123 -5.44 11.91 15.60
CA VAL A 123 -6.07 12.33 16.88
C VAL A 123 -5.84 11.29 17.97
N LEU A 124 -5.98 10.01 17.65
CA LEU A 124 -5.68 8.90 18.56
C LEU A 124 -4.20 8.87 18.96
N ALA A 125 -3.28 9.10 18.02
CA ALA A 125 -1.86 9.23 18.28
C ALA A 125 -1.56 10.39 19.22
N ALA A 126 -2.15 11.57 18.96
CA ALA A 126 -2.00 12.75 19.81
C ALA A 126 -2.55 12.49 21.23
N ALA A 127 -3.71 11.84 21.34
CA ALA A 127 -4.30 11.43 22.60
C ALA A 127 -3.39 10.44 23.36
N GLY A 128 -2.86 9.44 22.66
CA GLY A 128 -1.87 8.49 23.19
C GLY A 128 -0.62 9.19 23.72
N LEU A 129 -0.06 10.13 22.96
CA LEU A 129 1.08 10.94 23.39
C LEU A 129 0.78 11.72 24.68
N LEU A 130 -0.38 12.35 24.78
CA LEU A 130 -0.80 13.04 26.01
C LEU A 130 -0.89 12.10 27.21
N ILE A 131 -1.40 10.89 27.02
CA ILE A 131 -1.50 9.85 28.05
C ILE A 131 -0.10 9.44 28.51
N VAL A 132 0.74 8.93 27.60
CA VAL A 132 2.00 8.24 27.93
C VAL A 132 3.07 9.20 28.45
N THR A 133 2.99 10.50 28.13
CA THR A 133 3.94 11.53 28.59
C THR A 133 3.69 12.04 30.03
N GLY A 134 2.72 11.46 30.74
CA GLY A 134 2.36 11.86 32.11
C GLY A 134 3.52 11.79 33.11
N SER A 135 4.23 10.67 33.15
CA SER A 135 5.36 10.46 34.07
C SER A 135 6.54 11.40 33.76
N LEU A 136 6.78 11.70 32.48
CA LEU A 136 7.77 12.70 32.06
C LEU A 136 7.42 14.10 32.58
N ARG A 137 6.17 14.54 32.39
CA ARG A 137 5.72 15.84 32.87
C ARG A 137 5.73 15.93 34.40
N ALA A 138 5.38 14.86 35.09
CA ALA A 138 5.46 14.80 36.56
C ALA A 138 6.91 14.99 37.05
N ALA A 139 7.89 14.39 36.37
CA ALA A 139 9.30 14.57 36.68
C ALA A 139 9.80 16.01 36.50
N TRP A 140 9.26 16.77 35.52
CA TRP A 140 9.57 18.20 35.36
C TRP A 140 9.06 19.08 36.52
N HIS A 141 8.02 18.63 37.22
CA HIS A 141 7.45 19.35 38.36
C HIS A 141 8.08 18.98 39.72
N ASP A 142 9.01 18.03 39.75
CA ASP A 142 9.78 17.66 40.95
C ASP A 142 11.28 17.47 40.64
N PRO A 143 12.04 18.57 40.48
CA PRO A 143 13.46 18.52 40.15
C PRO A 143 14.32 17.93 41.29
N LEU A 144 13.85 17.90 42.53
CA LEU A 144 14.64 17.44 43.68
C LEU A 144 14.69 15.90 43.77
N ARG A 145 13.64 15.21 43.30
CA ARG A 145 13.67 13.75 43.03
C ARG A 145 14.71 13.34 42.00
N THR A 146 15.20 14.28 41.20
CA THR A 146 16.25 13.99 40.21
C THR A 146 17.65 13.92 40.83
N SER A 147 17.85 14.17 42.12
CA SER A 147 19.19 14.06 42.72
C SER A 147 19.60 12.61 43.01
N ARG A 148 20.47 12.06 42.14
CA ARG A 148 21.33 10.86 42.26
C ARG A 148 20.76 9.43 42.15
N GLN A 149 19.46 9.15 42.25
CA GLN A 149 18.97 7.76 42.15
C GLN A 149 18.34 7.44 40.78
N TRP A 150 18.72 6.30 40.17
CA TRP A 150 18.26 5.89 38.84
C TRP A 150 16.82 5.36 38.82
N LEU A 151 16.42 4.54 39.81
CA LEU A 151 15.11 3.88 39.84
C LEU A 151 13.91 4.85 39.76
N PRO A 152 13.89 6.00 40.47
CA PRO A 152 12.79 6.96 40.36
C PRO A 152 12.70 7.68 39.01
N ARG A 153 13.73 7.61 38.16
CA ARG A 153 13.75 8.22 36.82
C ARG A 153 13.24 7.29 35.73
N ILE A 154 13.23 5.97 35.95
CA ILE A 154 12.84 4.98 34.95
C ILE A 154 11.43 5.25 34.39
N PRO A 155 10.39 5.59 35.18
CA PRO A 155 9.08 5.91 34.62
C PRO A 155 9.08 7.08 33.62
N ALA A 156 9.92 8.10 33.83
CA ALA A 156 10.05 9.22 32.90
C ALA A 156 10.83 8.82 31.63
N VAL A 157 11.82 7.94 31.74
CA VAL A 157 12.55 7.39 30.59
C VAL A 157 11.65 6.45 29.77
N LEU A 158 10.86 5.59 30.43
CA LEU A 158 9.86 4.75 29.77
C LEU A 158 8.81 5.61 29.06
N SER A 159 8.36 6.69 29.70
CA SER A 159 7.44 7.66 29.10
C SER A 159 7.99 8.29 27.81
N LEU A 160 9.29 8.62 27.77
CA LEU A 160 9.98 9.08 26.55
C LEU A 160 10.08 7.98 25.49
N ALA A 161 10.44 6.76 25.90
CA ALA A 161 10.53 5.62 24.98
C ALA A 161 9.17 5.30 24.33
N LEU A 162 8.09 5.30 25.12
CA LEU A 162 6.73 5.07 24.64
C LEU A 162 6.24 6.18 23.71
N ALA A 163 6.59 7.45 24.00
CA ALA A 163 6.29 8.56 23.11
C ALA A 163 7.02 8.40 21.76
N LEU A 164 8.30 8.01 21.78
CA LEU A 164 9.06 7.69 20.57
C LEU A 164 8.41 6.51 19.82
N SER A 165 7.99 5.45 20.51
CA SER A 165 7.31 4.31 19.89
C SER A 165 6.00 4.69 19.19
N ILE A 166 5.20 5.60 19.75
CA ILE A 166 4.00 6.10 19.04
C ILE A 166 4.41 6.82 17.76
N PHE A 167 5.40 7.72 17.81
CA PHE A 167 5.89 8.37 16.59
C PHE A 167 6.42 7.36 15.57
N THR A 168 7.23 6.39 16.00
CA THR A 168 7.79 5.34 15.14
C THR A 168 6.72 4.47 14.51
N GLY A 169 5.68 4.06 15.24
CA GLY A 169 4.59 3.26 14.67
C GLY A 169 3.82 4.02 13.59
N PHE A 170 3.58 5.32 13.79
CA PHE A 170 2.88 6.17 12.83
C PHE A 170 3.76 6.59 11.63
N THR A 171 5.09 6.48 11.73
CA THR A 171 6.04 6.76 10.63
C THR A 171 6.76 5.51 10.14
N GLN A 172 6.27 4.33 10.51
CA GLN A 172 6.97 3.05 10.30
C GLN A 172 7.19 2.72 8.82
N PHE A 173 6.35 3.28 7.94
CA PHE A 173 6.40 3.11 6.48
C PHE A 173 7.69 3.63 5.82
N VAL A 174 8.55 4.35 6.55
CA VAL A 174 9.89 4.78 6.10
C VAL A 174 10.98 4.44 7.11
N HIS A 175 10.71 3.54 8.06
CA HIS A 175 11.65 3.23 9.12
C HIS A 175 12.65 2.14 8.66
N PRO A 176 13.97 2.34 8.82
CA PRO A 176 14.99 1.42 8.29
C PRO A 176 15.01 0.03 8.94
N LEU A 177 14.38 -0.12 10.12
CA LEU A 177 14.18 -1.44 10.75
C LEU A 177 12.92 -2.16 10.28
N VAL A 178 12.03 -1.46 9.58
CA VAL A 178 10.83 -2.03 8.96
C VAL A 178 11.17 -2.40 7.52
N ASP A 179 11.72 -1.44 6.77
CA ASP A 179 12.23 -1.61 5.41
C ASP A 179 13.74 -1.29 5.36
N PRO A 180 14.62 -2.29 5.41
CA PRO A 180 16.07 -2.08 5.38
C PRO A 180 16.55 -1.79 3.94
N TYR A 181 16.26 -0.59 3.43
CA TYR A 181 16.62 -0.15 2.07
C TYR A 181 18.12 -0.22 1.74
N ALA A 182 19.00 -0.22 2.75
CA ALA A 182 20.44 -0.35 2.60
C ALA A 182 20.95 -1.80 2.64
N GLN A 183 20.05 -2.78 2.80
CA GLN A 183 20.41 -4.19 2.72
C GLN A 183 20.85 -4.49 1.30
N VAL A 184 22.10 -4.94 1.13
CA VAL A 184 22.58 -5.52 -0.12
C VAL A 184 21.65 -6.68 -0.43
N SER A 185 20.75 -6.50 -1.41
CA SER A 185 19.95 -7.61 -1.93
C SER A 185 20.94 -8.69 -2.38
N PRO A 186 20.93 -9.92 -1.80
CA PRO A 186 21.93 -10.94 -2.13
C PRO A 186 21.92 -11.35 -3.60
N LEU A 187 20.95 -10.87 -4.38
CA LEU A 187 20.80 -11.12 -5.79
C LEU A 187 20.28 -9.84 -6.43
N ALA A 188 20.92 -9.39 -7.50
CA ALA A 188 20.24 -8.71 -8.59
C ALA A 188 19.23 -9.69 -9.21
N SER A 189 18.20 -10.08 -8.46
CA SER A 189 17.23 -11.08 -8.88
C SER A 189 16.32 -10.45 -9.90
N SER A 190 16.37 -10.95 -11.12
CA SER A 190 15.23 -10.95 -12.02
C SER A 190 13.95 -11.21 -11.22
N ALA A 191 12.98 -10.30 -11.36
CA ALA A 191 11.59 -10.51 -11.03
C ALA A 191 11.22 -11.99 -11.21
N ARG A 192 10.89 -12.68 -10.11
CA ARG A 192 10.44 -14.08 -10.12
C ARG A 192 8.94 -14.11 -9.90
N SER A 193 8.25 -14.81 -10.78
CA SER A 193 6.81 -15.04 -10.73
C SER A 193 6.46 -16.26 -9.90
N GLU A 194 5.32 -16.18 -9.22
CA GLU A 194 4.72 -17.24 -8.42
C GLU A 194 3.25 -17.37 -8.79
N ILE A 195 2.65 -18.53 -8.51
CA ILE A 195 1.24 -18.80 -8.80
C ILE A 195 0.38 -18.44 -7.60
N TYR A 196 -0.73 -17.76 -7.87
CA TYR A 196 -1.72 -17.34 -6.91
C TYR A 196 -3.11 -17.81 -7.33
N LEU A 197 -3.93 -18.03 -6.32
CA LEU A 197 -5.36 -18.22 -6.40
C LEU A 197 -6.05 -16.98 -5.85
N VAL A 198 -7.10 -16.49 -6.51
CA VAL A 198 -7.96 -15.42 -6.00
C VAL A 198 -9.42 -15.78 -6.19
N ASP A 199 -10.28 -15.35 -5.27
CA ASP A 199 -11.73 -15.45 -5.45
C ASP A 199 -12.18 -14.61 -6.67
N ALA A 200 -13.20 -15.06 -7.39
CA ALA A 200 -13.69 -14.41 -8.60
C ALA A 200 -14.29 -13.01 -8.36
N ASP A 201 -14.57 -12.66 -7.10
CA ASP A 201 -15.00 -11.34 -6.65
C ASP A 201 -13.85 -10.48 -6.09
N GLY A 202 -12.66 -11.07 -5.93
CA GLY A 202 -11.44 -10.44 -5.41
C GLY A 202 -11.28 -10.50 -3.89
N ALA A 203 -12.18 -11.17 -3.16
CA ALA A 203 -12.25 -11.08 -1.70
C ALA A 203 -11.08 -11.76 -0.96
N HIS A 204 -10.41 -12.76 -1.55
CA HIS A 204 -9.27 -13.43 -0.93
C HIS A 204 -8.25 -13.88 -1.96
N GLN A 205 -6.96 -13.70 -1.66
CA GLN A 205 -5.84 -14.15 -2.48
C GLN A 205 -4.94 -15.08 -1.67
N THR A 206 -4.60 -16.23 -2.24
CA THR A 206 -3.69 -17.23 -1.65
C THR A 206 -2.55 -17.52 -2.61
N ARG A 207 -1.32 -17.62 -2.09
CA ARG A 207 -0.15 -18.04 -2.87
C ARG A 207 -0.10 -19.57 -2.90
N LEU A 208 0.02 -20.17 -4.09
CA LEU A 208 0.10 -21.62 -4.27
C LEU A 208 1.55 -22.13 -4.37
N THR A 209 2.48 -21.35 -4.93
CA THR A 209 3.88 -21.80 -5.12
C THR A 209 4.90 -20.98 -4.36
N ILE A 210 5.97 -21.64 -3.92
CA ILE A 210 7.23 -21.01 -3.48
C ILE A 210 8.35 -21.65 -4.30
N SER A 211 8.78 -20.96 -5.35
CA SER A 211 9.60 -21.53 -6.42
C SER A 211 11.11 -21.58 -6.14
N HIS A 212 11.57 -21.15 -4.95
CA HIS A 212 12.95 -21.22 -4.44
C HIS A 212 14.05 -20.88 -5.50
N GLY A 213 13.89 -19.76 -6.21
CA GLY A 213 14.85 -19.28 -7.21
C GLY A 213 14.50 -19.63 -8.67
N ALA A 214 13.36 -20.31 -8.90
CA ALA A 214 12.74 -20.46 -10.21
C ALA A 214 11.66 -19.36 -10.43
N SER A 215 10.95 -19.41 -11.56
CA SER A 215 9.82 -18.54 -11.88
C SER A 215 8.68 -19.39 -12.42
N ASP A 216 7.51 -19.32 -11.78
CA ASP A 216 6.32 -20.09 -12.14
C ASP A 216 5.33 -19.24 -12.94
N ALA A 217 4.84 -19.76 -14.06
CA ALA A 217 4.08 -19.00 -15.05
C ALA A 217 3.02 -19.87 -15.75
N SER A 218 2.04 -19.23 -16.36
CA SER A 218 0.97 -19.82 -17.17
C SER A 218 0.21 -20.95 -16.47
N PRO A 219 -0.37 -20.72 -15.28
CA PRO A 219 -1.14 -21.73 -14.58
C PRO A 219 -2.50 -21.97 -15.24
N ALA A 220 -2.96 -23.22 -15.27
CA ALA A 220 -4.30 -23.58 -15.74
C ALA A 220 -4.86 -24.75 -14.91
N PHE A 221 -6.14 -24.66 -14.54
CA PHE A 221 -6.87 -25.74 -13.88
C PHE A 221 -7.20 -26.88 -14.85
N SER A 222 -7.25 -28.09 -14.32
CA SER A 222 -7.92 -29.22 -14.96
C SER A 222 -9.43 -28.99 -14.99
N ALA A 223 -10.11 -29.61 -15.97
CA ALA A 223 -11.56 -29.45 -16.15
C ALA A 223 -12.38 -29.91 -14.94
N ASP A 224 -11.86 -30.87 -14.16
CA ASP A 224 -12.45 -31.35 -12.90
C ASP A 224 -12.04 -30.52 -11.67
N GLY A 225 -11.14 -29.55 -11.83
CA GLY A 225 -10.60 -28.72 -10.75
C GLY A 225 -9.63 -29.43 -9.81
N ALA A 226 -9.25 -30.69 -10.08
CA ALA A 226 -8.41 -31.48 -9.18
C ALA A 226 -6.94 -31.03 -9.13
N PHE A 227 -6.41 -30.50 -10.25
CA PHE A 227 -5.01 -30.10 -10.34
C PHE A 227 -4.82 -28.83 -11.16
N VAL A 228 -3.66 -28.20 -10.98
CA VAL A 228 -3.18 -27.06 -11.77
C VAL A 228 -1.92 -27.49 -12.51
N VAL A 229 -1.86 -27.23 -13.81
CA VAL A 229 -0.62 -27.32 -14.60
C VAL A 229 -0.03 -25.94 -14.77
N PHE A 230 1.30 -25.86 -14.86
CA PHE A 230 2.01 -24.60 -15.02
C PHE A 230 3.39 -24.83 -15.61
N THR A 231 4.05 -23.74 -16.00
CA THR A 231 5.46 -23.76 -16.40
C THR A 231 6.34 -23.25 -15.27
N ARG A 232 7.52 -23.86 -15.12
CA ARG A 232 8.55 -23.39 -14.19
C ARG A 232 9.85 -23.19 -14.93
N SER A 233 10.34 -21.95 -14.91
CA SER A 233 11.60 -21.56 -15.53
C SER A 233 12.73 -21.39 -14.52
N ARG A 234 13.92 -21.89 -14.86
CA ARG A 234 15.14 -21.68 -14.06
C ARG A 234 16.18 -20.95 -14.90
N ALA A 235 16.73 -19.87 -14.35
CA ALA A 235 17.89 -19.23 -14.94
C ALA A 235 19.13 -20.06 -14.62
N ILE A 236 19.75 -20.64 -15.65
CA ILE A 236 21.02 -21.38 -15.52
C ILE A 236 22.11 -20.48 -16.09
N ALA A 237 23.11 -20.11 -15.28
CA ALA A 237 24.19 -19.23 -15.73
C ALA A 237 24.88 -19.80 -16.97
N GLY A 238 24.99 -18.98 -18.03
CA GLY A 238 25.64 -19.37 -19.28
C GLY A 238 24.80 -20.26 -20.20
N ARG A 239 23.50 -20.45 -19.94
CA ARG A 239 22.56 -21.14 -20.84
C ARG A 239 21.28 -20.32 -21.03
N ASP A 240 20.62 -20.53 -22.16
CA ASP A 240 19.25 -20.02 -22.34
C ASP A 240 18.37 -20.56 -21.20
N PRO A 241 17.45 -19.74 -20.65
CA PRO A 241 16.49 -20.21 -19.66
C PRO A 241 15.79 -21.46 -20.20
N VAL A 242 15.33 -22.36 -19.33
CA VAL A 242 14.46 -23.45 -19.77
C VAL A 242 13.21 -23.46 -18.91
N ALA A 243 12.04 -23.66 -19.52
CA ALA A 243 10.73 -23.64 -18.87
C ALA A 243 10.08 -25.00 -19.02
N ASP A 244 10.03 -25.77 -17.93
CA ASP A 244 9.47 -27.12 -17.92
C ASP A 244 8.00 -27.11 -17.49
N VAL A 245 7.25 -28.15 -17.84
CA VAL A 245 5.83 -28.30 -17.47
C VAL A 245 5.74 -29.05 -16.14
N PHE A 246 5.00 -28.48 -15.20
CA PHE A 246 4.72 -29.02 -13.88
C PHE A 246 3.21 -29.16 -13.67
N ARG A 247 2.86 -30.01 -12.71
CA ARG A 247 1.52 -30.23 -12.16
C ARG A 247 1.59 -30.09 -10.65
N MET A 248 0.54 -29.57 -10.04
CA MET A 248 0.32 -29.58 -8.60
C MET A 248 -1.16 -29.84 -8.29
N ALA A 249 -1.48 -30.29 -7.08
CA ALA A 249 -2.85 -30.30 -6.60
C ALA A 249 -3.41 -28.86 -6.54
N ALA A 250 -4.74 -28.72 -6.58
CA ALA A 250 -5.40 -27.42 -6.57
C ALA A 250 -5.08 -26.54 -5.33
N ASP A 251 -4.68 -27.15 -4.22
CA ASP A 251 -4.25 -26.48 -2.99
C ASP A 251 -2.77 -26.06 -3.00
N GLY A 252 -2.04 -26.33 -4.08
CA GLY A 252 -0.61 -26.04 -4.23
C GLY A 252 0.33 -27.17 -3.78
N SER A 253 -0.19 -28.30 -3.27
CA SER A 253 0.63 -29.45 -2.88
C SER A 253 1.02 -30.36 -4.06
N ASP A 254 1.82 -31.40 -3.80
CA ASP A 254 2.17 -32.45 -4.76
C ASP A 254 2.74 -31.96 -6.11
N VAL A 255 3.62 -30.96 -6.05
CA VAL A 255 4.28 -30.40 -7.22
C VAL A 255 5.17 -31.44 -7.89
N THR A 256 4.85 -31.82 -9.13
CA THR A 256 5.54 -32.84 -9.92
C THR A 256 5.85 -32.33 -11.32
N ARG A 257 7.03 -32.69 -11.87
CA ARG A 257 7.43 -32.34 -13.23
C ARG A 257 6.81 -33.33 -14.23
N LEU A 258 6.15 -32.83 -15.26
CA LEU A 258 5.56 -33.64 -16.33
C LEU A 258 6.47 -33.77 -17.56
N SER A 259 7.18 -32.71 -17.94
CA SER A 259 8.07 -32.76 -19.10
C SER A 259 9.33 -33.61 -18.80
N ARG A 260 9.72 -34.47 -19.74
CA ARG A 260 10.97 -35.25 -19.62
C ARG A 260 12.18 -34.41 -20.05
N ALA A 261 12.18 -33.94 -21.29
CA ALA A 261 13.26 -33.13 -21.84
C ALA A 261 13.05 -31.63 -21.57
N PRO A 262 14.10 -30.91 -21.12
CA PRO A 262 14.06 -29.46 -20.99
C PRO A 262 13.83 -28.80 -22.36
N ARG A 263 12.72 -28.06 -22.52
CA ARG A 263 12.42 -27.19 -23.68
C ARG A 263 11.88 -25.85 -23.18
N TRP A 264 11.75 -24.87 -24.07
CA TRP A 264 10.97 -23.66 -23.78
C TRP A 264 9.49 -23.98 -23.96
N TYR A 265 8.85 -24.55 -22.93
CA TYR A 265 7.40 -24.74 -22.91
C TYR A 265 6.70 -23.45 -22.46
N LEU A 266 5.53 -23.18 -23.04
CA LEU A 266 4.62 -22.10 -22.69
C LEU A 266 3.18 -22.59 -22.70
N GLY A 267 2.33 -21.97 -21.88
CA GLY A 267 0.89 -22.13 -21.92
C GLY A 267 0.39 -23.58 -21.85
N PRO A 268 0.77 -24.38 -20.83
CA PRO A 268 0.24 -25.72 -20.66
C PRO A 268 -1.26 -25.64 -20.36
N LEU A 269 -2.07 -26.37 -21.11
CA LEU A 269 -3.52 -26.42 -20.94
C LEU A 269 -3.96 -27.88 -20.83
N PRO A 270 -4.61 -28.30 -19.73
CA PRO A 270 -5.15 -29.66 -19.62
C PRO A 270 -6.22 -29.90 -20.68
N SER A 271 -6.24 -31.09 -21.28
CA SER A 271 -7.36 -31.50 -22.12
C SER A 271 -8.62 -31.71 -21.27
N PRO A 272 -9.84 -31.51 -21.82
CA PRO A 272 -11.08 -31.69 -21.08
C PRO A 272 -11.26 -33.09 -20.45
N ASP A 273 -10.68 -34.12 -21.06
CA ASP A 273 -10.67 -35.50 -20.56
C ASP A 273 -9.58 -35.79 -19.50
N GLY A 274 -8.71 -34.81 -19.21
CA GLY A 274 -7.60 -34.90 -18.27
C GLY A 274 -6.46 -35.86 -18.67
N GLN A 275 -6.50 -36.46 -19.86
CA GLN A 275 -5.51 -37.47 -20.29
C GLN A 275 -4.23 -36.85 -20.86
N SER A 276 -4.29 -35.60 -21.32
CA SER A 276 -3.19 -34.89 -21.95
C SER A 276 -3.10 -33.44 -21.48
N VAL A 277 -1.98 -32.80 -21.77
CA VAL A 277 -1.73 -31.38 -21.58
C VAL A 277 -1.25 -30.84 -22.92
N GLY A 278 -2.03 -29.97 -23.54
CA GLY A 278 -1.60 -29.20 -24.70
C GLY A 278 -0.51 -28.22 -24.30
N VAL A 279 0.53 -28.13 -25.11
CA VAL A 279 1.70 -27.28 -24.83
C VAL A 279 2.17 -26.58 -26.09
N SER A 280 2.59 -25.33 -25.95
CA SER A 280 3.41 -24.64 -26.94
C SER A 280 4.87 -24.81 -26.56
N PHE A 281 5.76 -25.08 -27.52
CA PHE A 281 7.19 -25.13 -27.23
C PHE A 281 8.06 -24.67 -28.39
N PHE A 282 9.18 -24.02 -28.05
CA PHE A 282 10.15 -23.60 -29.04
C PHE A 282 10.96 -24.79 -29.56
N ARG A 283 10.93 -25.00 -30.87
CA ARG A 283 11.69 -26.02 -31.56
C ARG A 283 13.03 -25.46 -32.04
N GLN A 284 14.13 -26.05 -31.59
CA GLN A 284 15.48 -25.59 -31.97
C GLN A 284 15.81 -25.87 -33.44
N ASP A 285 15.27 -26.94 -34.02
CA ASP A 285 15.54 -27.36 -35.39
C ASP A 285 14.86 -26.45 -36.43
N THR A 286 13.64 -25.98 -36.16
CA THR A 286 12.92 -25.04 -37.05
C THR A 286 13.02 -23.59 -36.60
N ARG A 287 13.47 -23.33 -35.36
CA ARG A 287 13.44 -22.02 -34.70
C ARG A 287 12.05 -21.38 -34.68
N LYS A 288 11.02 -22.21 -34.51
CA LYS A 288 9.61 -21.79 -34.46
C LYS A 288 8.92 -22.34 -33.22
N TRP A 289 7.91 -21.62 -32.75
CA TRP A 289 6.97 -22.16 -31.77
C TRP A 289 6.07 -23.21 -32.40
N SER A 290 5.87 -24.33 -31.72
CA SER A 290 5.04 -25.43 -32.21
C SER A 290 4.16 -25.98 -31.11
N ILE A 291 3.06 -26.61 -31.50
CA ILE A 291 2.07 -27.16 -30.58
C ILE A 291 2.25 -28.67 -30.49
N GLY A 292 2.11 -29.22 -29.29
CA GLY A 292 2.03 -30.65 -29.09
C GLY A 292 1.16 -31.05 -27.90
N LEU A 293 0.90 -32.35 -27.78
CA LEU A 293 0.15 -32.94 -26.67
C LEU A 293 1.09 -33.78 -25.80
N LEU A 294 1.30 -33.33 -24.57
CA LEU A 294 2.05 -34.03 -23.54
C LEU A 294 1.12 -34.98 -22.77
N PRO A 295 1.47 -36.26 -22.55
CA PRO A 295 0.67 -37.14 -21.70
C PRO A 295 0.55 -36.58 -20.26
N ALA A 296 -0.63 -36.66 -19.65
CA ALA A 296 -0.83 -36.20 -18.26
C ALA A 296 -0.03 -37.01 -17.23
N THR A 297 0.41 -38.22 -17.60
CA THR A 297 1.34 -39.07 -16.83
C THR A 297 2.80 -38.62 -16.94
N GLY A 298 3.09 -37.62 -17.77
CA GLY A 298 4.44 -37.15 -18.09
C GLY A 298 5.08 -37.86 -19.27
N GLY A 299 6.07 -37.20 -19.89
CA GLY A 299 6.77 -37.71 -21.08
C GLY A 299 7.28 -36.62 -22.02
N ASP A 300 7.33 -36.95 -23.31
CA ASP A 300 7.59 -36.00 -24.40
C ASP A 300 6.29 -35.74 -25.17
N PRO A 301 6.07 -34.51 -25.68
CA PRO A 301 4.84 -34.18 -26.39
C PRO A 301 4.79 -34.80 -27.79
N ARG A 302 3.61 -35.30 -28.18
CA ARG A 302 3.29 -35.62 -29.58
C ARG A 302 3.11 -34.32 -30.35
N LEU A 303 3.94 -34.09 -31.36
CA LEU A 303 3.88 -32.89 -32.19
C LEU A 303 2.59 -32.85 -33.02
N LEU A 304 1.95 -31.68 -33.10
CA LEU A 304 0.75 -31.43 -33.91
C LEU A 304 0.98 -30.45 -35.07
N THR A 305 1.95 -29.54 -34.96
CA THR A 305 2.26 -28.59 -36.03
C THR A 305 3.62 -28.84 -36.66
N ASP A 306 3.75 -28.48 -37.94
CA ASP A 306 4.92 -28.78 -38.78
C ASP A 306 6.15 -27.91 -38.44
N GLY A 307 5.95 -26.79 -37.75
CA GLY A 307 7.00 -25.84 -37.37
C GLY A 307 7.44 -24.92 -38.51
N GLN A 308 6.58 -24.69 -39.52
CA GLN A 308 6.84 -23.70 -40.58
C GLN A 308 6.45 -22.27 -40.16
N SER A 309 5.54 -22.14 -39.19
CA SER A 309 5.07 -20.89 -38.58
C SER A 309 5.26 -20.93 -37.07
N ASN A 310 5.18 -19.77 -36.41
CA ASN A 310 5.00 -19.72 -34.97
C ASN A 310 3.55 -20.07 -34.65
N ASP A 311 3.34 -21.23 -34.04
CA ASP A 311 2.02 -21.67 -33.60
C ASP A 311 1.99 -21.73 -32.07
N ILE A 312 1.06 -21.01 -31.47
CA ILE A 312 0.89 -20.91 -30.02
C ILE A 312 -0.53 -21.34 -29.64
N LEU A 313 -0.62 -22.35 -28.79
CA LEU A 313 -1.86 -22.90 -28.27
C LEU A 313 -2.59 -21.87 -27.39
N ASP A 314 -3.88 -21.68 -27.66
CA ASP A 314 -4.77 -20.79 -26.91
C ASP A 314 -5.79 -21.56 -26.06
N GLY A 315 -6.28 -22.72 -26.53
CA GLY A 315 -7.34 -23.46 -25.83
C GLY A 315 -7.73 -24.80 -26.46
N PHE A 316 -8.46 -25.63 -25.71
CA PHE A 316 -9.20 -26.78 -26.24
C PHE A 316 -10.66 -26.38 -26.50
N SER A 317 -11.30 -26.99 -27.49
CA SER A 317 -12.77 -26.97 -27.56
C SER A 317 -13.37 -27.74 -26.36
N PRO A 318 -14.58 -27.39 -25.89
CA PRO A 318 -15.17 -28.02 -24.71
C PRO A 318 -15.36 -29.54 -24.84
N ASP A 319 -15.60 -30.01 -26.07
CA ASP A 319 -15.72 -31.44 -26.39
C ASP A 319 -14.36 -32.17 -26.50
N GLY A 320 -13.24 -31.43 -26.39
CA GLY A 320 -11.88 -31.97 -26.49
C GLY A 320 -11.46 -32.41 -27.90
N THR A 321 -12.24 -32.15 -28.95
CA THR A 321 -11.94 -32.64 -30.30
C THR A 321 -11.04 -31.72 -31.12
N ARG A 322 -10.95 -30.43 -30.74
CA ARG A 322 -10.18 -29.40 -31.45
C ARG A 322 -9.33 -28.56 -30.50
N LEU A 323 -8.27 -28.00 -31.07
CA LEU A 323 -7.45 -26.96 -30.45
C LEU A 323 -7.72 -25.62 -31.13
N LEU A 324 -7.72 -24.57 -30.33
CA LEU A 324 -7.67 -23.18 -30.74
C LEU A 324 -6.24 -22.69 -30.56
N PHE A 325 -5.72 -22.00 -31.56
CA PHE A 325 -4.35 -21.50 -31.53
C PHE A 325 -4.21 -20.27 -32.41
N HIS A 326 -3.16 -19.48 -32.19
CA HIS A 326 -2.80 -18.40 -33.10
C HIS A 326 -1.52 -18.70 -33.88
N SER A 327 -1.43 -18.12 -35.08
CA SER A 327 -0.35 -18.40 -36.02
C SER A 327 -0.01 -17.22 -36.93
N ASP A 328 1.29 -16.99 -37.13
CA ASP A 328 1.87 -15.99 -38.04
C ASP A 328 2.05 -16.49 -39.49
N ARG A 329 1.53 -17.67 -39.81
CA ARG A 329 1.75 -18.39 -41.09
C ARG A 329 1.42 -17.60 -42.36
N GLU A 330 0.53 -16.62 -42.25
CA GLU A 330 0.02 -15.81 -43.37
C GLU A 330 0.26 -14.30 -43.13
N GLY A 331 1.24 -13.95 -42.27
CA GLY A 331 1.59 -12.57 -41.94
C GLY A 331 1.39 -12.27 -40.46
N ASP A 332 0.45 -11.37 -40.15
CA ASP A 332 0.07 -11.07 -38.76
C ASP A 332 -0.55 -12.30 -38.07
N ASP A 333 -0.47 -12.39 -36.74
CA ASP A 333 -1.10 -13.47 -35.97
C ASP A 333 -2.60 -13.55 -36.21
N GLN A 334 -3.11 -14.75 -36.42
CA GLN A 334 -4.54 -15.00 -36.61
C GLN A 334 -4.97 -16.22 -35.83
N ILE A 335 -6.26 -16.28 -35.50
CA ILE A 335 -6.86 -17.43 -34.82
C ILE A 335 -7.15 -18.54 -35.83
N TYR A 336 -6.74 -19.75 -35.48
CA TYR A 336 -6.97 -21.00 -36.21
C TYR A 336 -7.53 -22.08 -35.29
N THR A 337 -8.18 -23.08 -35.90
CA THR A 337 -8.49 -24.34 -35.24
C THR A 337 -7.80 -25.50 -35.94
N ILE A 338 -7.54 -26.58 -35.21
CA ILE A 338 -7.00 -27.85 -35.72
C ILE A 338 -7.59 -29.00 -34.90
N GLY A 339 -7.81 -30.17 -35.52
CA GLY A 339 -8.20 -31.36 -34.78
C GLY A 339 -7.10 -31.82 -33.83
N VAL A 340 -7.47 -32.47 -32.72
CA VAL A 340 -6.48 -33.04 -31.79
C VAL A 340 -5.65 -34.16 -32.41
N ASP A 341 -6.08 -34.72 -33.54
CA ASP A 341 -5.33 -35.66 -34.37
C ASP A 341 -4.29 -34.96 -35.28
N GLY A 342 -4.38 -33.64 -35.44
CA GLY A 342 -3.57 -32.80 -36.33
C GLY A 342 -4.23 -32.49 -37.68
N SER A 343 -5.45 -32.97 -37.93
CA SER A 343 -6.16 -32.79 -39.20
C SER A 343 -7.09 -31.56 -39.19
N GLY A 344 -7.70 -31.24 -40.34
CA GLY A 344 -8.82 -30.30 -40.39
C GLY A 344 -8.52 -28.85 -39.98
N ARG A 345 -7.29 -28.38 -40.20
CA ARG A 345 -6.86 -27.02 -39.88
C ARG A 345 -7.72 -25.97 -40.61
N SER A 346 -8.23 -24.97 -39.89
CA SER A 346 -9.05 -23.89 -40.45
C SER A 346 -8.71 -22.53 -39.84
N ARG A 347 -8.67 -21.46 -40.65
CA ARG A 347 -8.46 -20.07 -40.22
C ARG A 347 -9.81 -19.45 -39.84
N LEU A 348 -9.88 -18.78 -38.69
CA LEU A 348 -11.13 -18.16 -38.20
C LEU A 348 -11.15 -16.63 -38.31
N THR A 349 -9.98 -15.97 -38.34
CA THR A 349 -9.88 -14.50 -38.40
C THR A 349 -9.05 -14.01 -39.57
N SER A 350 -9.29 -12.76 -39.99
CA SER A 350 -8.48 -12.07 -40.99
C SER A 350 -8.28 -10.60 -40.63
N GLY A 351 -7.30 -9.94 -41.24
CA GLY A 351 -7.01 -8.51 -41.04
C GLY A 351 -5.85 -8.30 -40.04
N PRO A 352 -5.89 -7.22 -39.24
CA PRO A 352 -4.88 -6.96 -38.21
C PRO A 352 -4.73 -8.12 -37.22
N ALA A 353 -3.66 -8.13 -36.45
CA ALA A 353 -3.31 -9.24 -35.56
C ALA A 353 -4.41 -9.59 -34.53
N ASN A 354 -4.69 -10.89 -34.40
CA ASN A 354 -5.66 -11.53 -33.52
C ASN A 354 -5.03 -12.74 -32.82
N TRP A 355 -5.10 -12.82 -31.50
CA TRP A 355 -4.53 -13.92 -30.70
C TRP A 355 -5.28 -14.14 -29.38
N GLY A 356 -4.87 -15.13 -28.59
CA GLY A 356 -5.37 -15.34 -27.22
C GLY A 356 -6.82 -15.80 -27.17
N GLY A 357 -7.17 -16.79 -27.99
CA GLY A 357 -8.54 -17.30 -28.07
C GLY A 357 -9.01 -18.12 -26.85
N SER A 358 -10.31 -18.09 -26.53
CA SER A 358 -10.93 -18.92 -25.51
C SER A 358 -12.35 -19.32 -25.91
N TRP A 359 -12.67 -20.61 -25.79
CA TRP A 359 -14.02 -21.13 -26.05
C TRP A 359 -14.94 -20.89 -24.86
N SER A 360 -16.20 -20.54 -25.13
CA SER A 360 -17.27 -20.65 -24.14
C SER A 360 -17.55 -22.12 -23.82
N ALA A 361 -18.04 -22.38 -22.61
CA ALA A 361 -18.31 -23.75 -22.14
C ALA A 361 -19.30 -24.53 -23.01
N ASP A 362 -20.24 -23.84 -23.68
CA ASP A 362 -21.21 -24.42 -24.61
C ASP A 362 -20.66 -24.65 -26.03
N GLY A 363 -19.42 -24.22 -26.30
CA GLY A 363 -18.76 -24.33 -27.60
C GLY A 363 -19.36 -23.44 -28.69
N GLN A 364 -20.26 -22.51 -28.37
CA GLN A 364 -20.95 -21.67 -29.37
C GLN A 364 -20.28 -20.31 -29.60
N THR A 365 -19.33 -19.92 -28.76
CA THR A 365 -18.66 -18.63 -28.84
C THR A 365 -17.17 -18.78 -28.59
N ILE A 366 -16.37 -18.03 -29.32
CA ILE A 366 -14.93 -17.87 -29.07
C ILE A 366 -14.69 -16.41 -28.73
N ALA A 367 -14.09 -16.12 -27.57
CA ALA A 367 -13.52 -14.82 -27.27
C ALA A 367 -12.05 -14.77 -27.71
N PHE A 368 -11.58 -13.62 -28.18
CA PHE A 368 -10.19 -13.43 -28.59
C PHE A 368 -9.83 -11.95 -28.50
N ASN A 369 -8.54 -11.62 -28.46
CA ASN A 369 -8.11 -10.22 -28.51
C ASN A 369 -7.73 -9.80 -29.94
N SER A 370 -8.00 -8.54 -30.27
CA SER A 370 -7.67 -7.94 -31.56
C SER A 370 -7.17 -6.51 -31.39
N ASN A 371 -6.18 -6.12 -32.18
CA ASN A 371 -5.70 -4.73 -32.26
C ASN A 371 -6.40 -3.90 -33.36
N ARG A 372 -7.47 -4.42 -33.99
CA ARG A 372 -8.15 -3.80 -35.14
C ARG A 372 -8.75 -2.41 -34.88
N THR A 373 -8.85 -1.99 -33.62
CA THR A 373 -9.32 -0.66 -33.21
C THR A 373 -8.19 0.30 -32.85
N GLY A 374 -6.92 -0.07 -33.07
CA GLY A 374 -5.74 0.70 -32.67
C GLY A 374 -5.29 0.50 -31.21
N ARG A 375 -5.98 -0.36 -30.47
CA ARG A 375 -5.67 -0.83 -29.10
C ARG A 375 -6.09 -2.28 -28.97
N LEU A 376 -5.51 -3.03 -28.03
CA LEU A 376 -5.96 -4.39 -27.75
C LEU A 376 -7.33 -4.36 -27.09
N GLN A 377 -8.27 -5.07 -27.69
CA GLN A 377 -9.64 -5.19 -27.22
C GLN A 377 -10.12 -6.62 -27.38
N ILE A 378 -11.09 -7.01 -26.56
CA ILE A 378 -11.69 -8.34 -26.61
C ILE A 378 -12.88 -8.34 -27.57
N PHE A 379 -12.86 -9.31 -28.48
CA PHE A 379 -13.89 -9.61 -29.46
C PHE A 379 -14.44 -11.03 -29.21
N THR A 380 -15.63 -11.28 -29.73
CA THR A 380 -16.26 -12.61 -29.77
C THR A 380 -16.63 -12.98 -31.19
N MET A 381 -16.63 -14.26 -31.52
CA MET A 381 -17.06 -14.81 -32.80
C MET A 381 -17.74 -16.17 -32.63
N SER A 382 -18.43 -16.63 -33.67
CA SER A 382 -18.90 -18.00 -33.79
C SER A 382 -17.73 -18.96 -34.08
N PRO A 383 -17.88 -20.28 -33.82
CA PRO A 383 -16.82 -21.29 -34.00
C PRO A 383 -16.28 -21.43 -35.43
N ASP A 384 -17.08 -21.01 -36.42
CA ASP A 384 -16.74 -20.98 -37.83
C ASP A 384 -16.03 -19.68 -38.25
N GLY A 385 -15.77 -18.76 -37.31
CA GLY A 385 -15.15 -17.46 -37.54
C GLY A 385 -16.11 -16.33 -37.93
N SER A 386 -17.41 -16.64 -38.09
CA SER A 386 -18.45 -15.65 -38.41
C SER A 386 -18.86 -14.83 -37.17
N ASN A 387 -19.72 -13.82 -37.37
CA ASN A 387 -20.30 -13.00 -36.29
C ASN A 387 -19.27 -12.31 -35.36
N GLN A 388 -18.12 -11.90 -35.91
CA GLN A 388 -17.11 -11.20 -35.13
C GLN A 388 -17.63 -9.84 -34.64
N ARG A 389 -17.67 -9.64 -33.33
CA ARG A 389 -18.10 -8.38 -32.70
C ARG A 389 -17.23 -8.03 -31.50
N ARG A 390 -17.07 -6.73 -31.23
CA ARG A 390 -16.37 -6.25 -30.04
C ARG A 390 -17.22 -6.52 -28.80
N LEU A 391 -16.62 -7.10 -27.77
CA LEU A 391 -17.30 -7.39 -26.50
C LEU A 391 -17.09 -6.27 -25.49
N LEU A 392 -15.84 -5.86 -25.29
CA LEU A 392 -15.47 -4.84 -24.30
C LEU A 392 -15.18 -3.52 -24.99
N THR A 393 -15.64 -2.42 -24.38
CA THR A 393 -15.25 -1.06 -24.76
C THR A 393 -14.51 -0.41 -23.60
N SER A 394 -13.23 -0.09 -23.81
CA SER A 394 -12.40 0.60 -22.83
C SER A 394 -11.37 1.49 -23.52
N ASN A 395 -10.79 2.41 -22.75
CA ASN A 395 -9.70 3.28 -23.19
C ASN A 395 -8.30 2.69 -22.88
N ALA A 396 -8.25 1.39 -22.62
CA ALA A 396 -7.06 0.66 -22.21
C ALA A 396 -6.83 -0.53 -23.15
N ASP A 397 -5.72 -1.23 -22.99
CA ASP A 397 -5.51 -2.53 -23.62
C ASP A 397 -6.16 -3.60 -22.74
N ASP A 398 -7.00 -4.43 -23.36
CA ASP A 398 -7.62 -5.61 -22.75
C ASP A 398 -7.28 -6.85 -23.59
N TRP A 399 -6.74 -7.90 -22.97
CA TRP A 399 -6.20 -9.08 -23.68
C TRP A 399 -6.35 -10.39 -22.90
N LEU A 400 -6.15 -11.52 -23.60
CA LEU A 400 -6.20 -12.88 -23.06
C LEU A 400 -7.50 -13.20 -22.29
N PRO A 401 -8.65 -13.15 -22.99
CA PRO A 401 -9.94 -13.52 -22.41
C PRO A 401 -9.99 -14.98 -21.97
N SER A 402 -10.75 -15.25 -20.91
CA SER A 402 -11.02 -16.59 -20.36
C SER A 402 -12.48 -16.69 -19.95
N TRP A 403 -13.25 -17.57 -20.61
CA TRP A 403 -14.64 -17.82 -20.22
C TRP A 403 -14.72 -18.60 -18.89
N SER A 404 -15.67 -18.22 -18.03
CA SER A 404 -16.00 -19.01 -16.85
C SER A 404 -16.62 -20.36 -17.24
N PRO A 405 -16.54 -21.39 -16.39
CA PRO A 405 -17.05 -22.73 -16.71
C PRO A 405 -18.57 -22.78 -16.97
N ASP A 406 -19.31 -21.81 -16.42
CA ASP A 406 -20.74 -21.64 -16.65
C ASP A 406 -21.08 -20.73 -17.84
N GLY A 407 -20.06 -20.13 -18.48
CA GLY A 407 -20.20 -19.18 -19.59
C GLY A 407 -20.79 -17.82 -19.20
N ALA A 408 -21.06 -17.56 -17.91
CA ALA A 408 -21.73 -16.33 -17.47
C ALA A 408 -20.77 -15.13 -17.34
N LYS A 409 -19.47 -15.38 -17.24
CA LYS A 409 -18.44 -14.37 -17.00
C LYS A 409 -17.23 -14.58 -17.92
N ILE A 410 -16.45 -13.52 -18.03
CA ILE A 410 -15.17 -13.51 -18.74
C ILE A 410 -14.11 -12.84 -17.87
N ALA A 411 -12.99 -13.54 -17.63
CA ALA A 411 -11.80 -12.96 -17.01
C ALA A 411 -10.83 -12.50 -18.10
N PHE A 412 -10.09 -11.42 -17.86
CA PHE A 412 -9.14 -10.89 -18.82
C PHE A 412 -8.08 -10.02 -18.14
N ASN A 413 -6.96 -9.82 -18.84
CA ASN A 413 -5.92 -8.89 -18.43
C ASN A 413 -6.22 -7.49 -18.95
N SER A 414 -5.94 -6.46 -18.14
CA SER A 414 -6.15 -5.07 -18.52
C SER A 414 -5.06 -4.16 -17.96
N ASN A 415 -4.69 -3.10 -18.69
CA ASN A 415 -3.75 -2.08 -18.21
C ASN A 415 -4.42 -0.78 -17.72
N ARG A 416 -5.74 -0.80 -17.44
CA ARG A 416 -6.51 0.37 -16.99
C ARG A 416 -5.96 1.04 -15.74
N GLY A 417 -5.38 0.27 -14.81
CA GLY A 417 -4.73 0.79 -13.60
C GLY A 417 -3.29 1.29 -13.80
N GLY A 418 -2.80 1.38 -15.04
CA GLY A 418 -1.40 1.75 -15.37
C GLY A 418 -0.39 0.60 -15.28
N HIS A 419 -0.85 -0.61 -15.00
CA HIS A 419 -0.09 -1.87 -14.95
C HIS A 419 -1.06 -3.02 -15.25
N THR A 420 -0.55 -4.21 -15.60
CA THR A 420 -1.40 -5.39 -15.89
C THR A 420 -2.15 -5.83 -14.64
N GLN A 421 -3.46 -5.95 -14.74
CA GLN A 421 -4.39 -6.36 -13.69
C GLN A 421 -5.39 -7.39 -14.26
N VAL A 422 -5.96 -8.24 -13.39
CA VAL A 422 -7.03 -9.17 -13.80
C VAL A 422 -8.39 -8.52 -13.54
N TYR A 423 -9.21 -8.47 -14.58
CA TYR A 423 -10.59 -8.04 -14.53
C TYR A 423 -11.52 -9.20 -14.81
N VAL A 424 -12.72 -9.14 -14.23
CA VAL A 424 -13.84 -10.02 -14.53
C VAL A 424 -15.01 -9.17 -14.99
N ALA A 425 -15.68 -9.61 -16.05
CA ALA A 425 -16.90 -9.00 -16.57
C ALA A 425 -17.98 -10.07 -16.78
N HIS A 426 -19.21 -9.62 -16.97
CA HIS A 426 -20.27 -10.49 -17.45
C HIS A 426 -20.02 -10.90 -18.91
N ALA A 427 -20.65 -11.99 -19.35
CA ALA A 427 -20.58 -12.52 -20.71
C ALA A 427 -20.93 -11.53 -21.82
N ASP A 428 -21.72 -10.49 -21.49
CA ASP A 428 -22.11 -9.41 -22.39
C ASP A 428 -21.15 -8.19 -22.36
N GLY A 429 -20.09 -8.27 -21.55
CA GLY A 429 -19.10 -7.22 -21.35
C GLY A 429 -19.47 -6.16 -20.30
N SER A 430 -20.62 -6.30 -19.64
CA SER A 430 -21.04 -5.42 -18.54
C SER A 430 -20.40 -5.80 -17.20
N ALA A 431 -20.65 -4.98 -16.16
CA ALA A 431 -20.22 -5.22 -14.78
C ALA A 431 -18.73 -5.58 -14.64
N GLN A 432 -17.88 -4.79 -15.31
CA GLN A 432 -16.43 -5.01 -15.31
C GLN A 432 -15.86 -4.60 -13.96
N GLN A 433 -15.23 -5.55 -13.28
CA GLN A 433 -14.64 -5.38 -11.96
C GLN A 433 -13.18 -5.79 -11.97
N ASN A 434 -12.34 -5.01 -11.28
CA ASN A 434 -10.96 -5.40 -11.02
C ASN A 434 -10.92 -6.39 -9.84
N VAL A 435 -10.42 -7.59 -10.09
CA VAL A 435 -10.33 -8.70 -9.12
C VAL A 435 -8.93 -8.79 -8.52
N VAL A 436 -7.90 -8.34 -9.25
CA VAL A 436 -6.50 -8.31 -8.77
C VAL A 436 -5.99 -6.87 -8.82
N GLN A 437 -6.16 -6.16 -7.70
CA GLN A 437 -5.88 -4.72 -7.57
C GLN A 437 -4.43 -4.41 -7.20
N ASN A 438 -3.59 -5.43 -7.01
CA ASN A 438 -2.26 -5.29 -6.42
C ASN A 438 -1.29 -4.50 -7.31
N SER A 439 -1.05 -3.27 -6.87
CA SER A 439 -0.21 -2.32 -7.56
C SER A 439 1.27 -2.58 -7.30
N GLY A 440 1.88 -3.38 -8.17
CA GLY A 440 3.28 -3.79 -8.05
C GLY A 440 3.54 -5.20 -8.58
N VAL A 441 2.48 -5.94 -8.87
CA VAL A 441 2.58 -7.28 -9.43
C VAL A 441 2.62 -7.19 -10.95
N GLN A 442 3.73 -7.59 -11.56
CA GLN A 442 3.71 -7.90 -12.99
C GLN A 442 3.05 -9.27 -13.15
N LEU A 443 1.83 -9.26 -13.66
CA LEU A 443 1.17 -10.47 -14.13
C LEU A 443 1.86 -10.96 -15.40
N ASP A 444 2.00 -12.28 -15.54
CA ASP A 444 2.52 -12.83 -16.78
C ASP A 444 1.55 -12.56 -17.95
N ALA A 445 2.04 -12.70 -19.18
CA ALA A 445 1.24 -12.48 -20.38
C ALA A 445 0.41 -13.72 -20.76
N TRP A 446 -0.17 -14.43 -19.78
CA TRP A 446 -1.01 -15.60 -20.02
C TRP A 446 -2.42 -15.45 -19.42
N VAL A 447 -3.33 -16.31 -19.88
CA VAL A 447 -4.76 -16.27 -19.58
C VAL A 447 -4.99 -16.59 -18.09
N PRO A 448 -5.78 -15.81 -17.34
CA PRO A 448 -6.22 -16.22 -16.00
C PRO A 448 -7.11 -17.47 -16.11
N GLY A 449 -6.79 -18.51 -15.32
CA GLY A 449 -7.49 -19.79 -15.38
C GLY A 449 -8.64 -19.86 -14.38
N TRP A 450 -9.85 -20.18 -14.83
CA TRP A 450 -10.97 -20.44 -13.92
C TRP A 450 -10.86 -21.82 -13.28
N SER A 451 -11.14 -21.88 -11.99
CA SER A 451 -11.49 -23.14 -11.30
C SER A 451 -12.80 -23.70 -11.86
N ALA A 452 -12.96 -25.03 -11.82
CA ALA A 452 -14.10 -25.73 -12.43
C ALA A 452 -15.47 -25.32 -11.85
N ASP A 453 -15.50 -24.82 -10.61
CA ASP A 453 -16.72 -24.32 -9.96
C ASP A 453 -17.00 -22.83 -10.25
N GLY A 454 -16.11 -22.15 -10.98
CA GLY A 454 -16.22 -20.73 -11.32
C GLY A 454 -16.01 -19.78 -10.14
N ARG A 455 -15.52 -20.26 -8.99
CA ARG A 455 -15.38 -19.45 -7.77
C ARG A 455 -14.03 -18.78 -7.63
N HIS A 456 -13.00 -19.37 -8.23
CA HIS A 456 -11.62 -18.90 -8.11
C HIS A 456 -10.94 -18.76 -9.48
N LEU A 457 -9.95 -17.87 -9.52
CA LEU A 457 -9.03 -17.64 -10.65
C LEU A 457 -7.61 -17.97 -10.22
N VAL A 458 -6.87 -18.69 -11.06
CA VAL A 458 -5.43 -18.91 -10.92
C VAL A 458 -4.65 -18.02 -11.88
N TYR A 459 -3.57 -17.41 -11.41
CA TYR A 459 -2.72 -16.53 -12.22
C TYR A 459 -1.28 -16.53 -11.71
N ALA A 460 -0.35 -16.09 -12.56
CA ALA A 460 1.05 -15.91 -12.19
C ALA A 460 1.39 -14.43 -11.97
N ALA A 461 2.18 -14.16 -10.94
CA ALA A 461 2.44 -12.82 -10.44
C ALA A 461 3.85 -12.69 -9.88
N THR A 462 4.56 -11.64 -10.28
CA THR A 462 5.88 -11.30 -9.72
C THR A 462 5.73 -10.54 -8.41
N THR A 463 6.30 -11.03 -7.32
CA THR A 463 6.24 -10.34 -6.02
C THR A 463 7.36 -9.37 -5.71
N ASN A 464 8.39 -9.26 -6.55
CA ASN A 464 9.54 -8.41 -6.29
C ASN A 464 9.92 -7.58 -7.53
N LEU A 465 9.12 -6.58 -7.89
CA LEU A 465 9.68 -5.43 -8.61
C LEU A 465 10.43 -4.55 -7.59
N PRO A 466 11.52 -3.88 -7.99
CA PRO A 466 12.30 -3.03 -7.08
C PRO A 466 11.39 -2.02 -6.37
N ALA A 467 11.76 -1.69 -5.13
CA ALA A 467 10.97 -0.88 -4.21
C ALA A 467 10.54 0.48 -4.80
N ASP A 468 11.14 0.96 -5.88
CA ASP A 468 10.76 2.19 -6.58
C ASP A 468 9.43 2.11 -7.39
N ALA A 469 8.83 0.93 -7.57
CA ALA A 469 7.71 0.75 -8.52
C ALA A 469 6.28 0.57 -7.92
N THR A 470 6.07 0.53 -6.60
CA THR A 470 4.71 0.39 -6.01
C THR A 470 4.08 1.75 -5.64
N PRO A 471 2.76 1.95 -5.75
CA PRO A 471 2.05 3.08 -5.15
C PRO A 471 2.32 3.24 -3.65
N PHE A 472 2.47 2.14 -2.91
CA PHE A 472 2.87 2.19 -1.49
C PHE A 472 4.20 2.93 -1.32
N VAL A 473 5.26 2.54 -2.03
CA VAL A 473 6.56 3.20 -1.87
C VAL A 473 6.54 4.62 -2.44
N ARG A 474 5.81 4.89 -3.52
CA ARG A 474 5.63 6.26 -4.03
C ARG A 474 4.91 7.16 -3.02
N GLN A 475 3.87 6.65 -2.36
CA GLN A 475 3.15 7.35 -1.29
C GLN A 475 4.03 7.52 -0.04
N ALA A 476 4.76 6.49 0.36
CA ALA A 476 5.68 6.51 1.50
C ALA A 476 6.85 7.49 1.28
N LEU A 477 7.49 7.46 0.11
CA LEU A 477 8.54 8.41 -0.27
C LEU A 477 8.01 9.83 -0.42
N GLY A 478 6.81 10.00 -0.96
CA GLY A 478 6.15 11.31 -1.03
C GLY A 478 5.88 11.87 0.37
N ALA A 479 5.30 11.06 1.26
CA ALA A 479 5.04 11.45 2.65
C ALA A 479 6.34 11.75 3.41
N ALA A 480 7.37 10.90 3.27
CA ALA A 480 8.69 11.15 3.85
C ALA A 480 9.36 12.41 3.28
N GLY A 481 9.20 12.67 1.98
CA GLY A 481 9.65 13.89 1.33
C GLY A 481 9.03 15.12 1.99
N ILE A 482 7.71 15.13 2.17
CA ILE A 482 6.98 16.21 2.87
C ILE A 482 7.50 16.42 4.29
N ILE A 483 7.70 15.32 5.04
CA ILE A 483 8.22 15.32 6.42
C ILE A 483 9.61 15.95 6.47
N VAL A 484 10.54 15.47 5.64
CA VAL A 484 11.94 15.95 5.60
C VAL A 484 11.99 17.41 5.18
N GLN A 485 11.26 17.78 4.13
CA GLN A 485 11.24 19.16 3.63
C GLN A 485 10.58 20.13 4.62
N ALA A 486 9.57 19.69 5.37
CA ALA A 486 8.99 20.47 6.48
C ALA A 486 10.03 20.74 7.57
N ALA A 487 10.79 19.71 7.95
CA ALA A 487 11.84 19.82 8.97
C ALA A 487 12.95 20.79 8.52
N LEU A 488 13.42 20.67 7.28
CA LEU A 488 14.45 21.55 6.72
C LEU A 488 13.96 23.00 6.65
N LEU A 489 12.75 23.23 6.14
CA LEU A 489 12.16 24.56 6.06
C LEU A 489 12.07 25.22 7.43
N ILE A 490 11.49 24.54 8.42
CA ILE A 490 11.36 25.09 9.77
C ILE A 490 12.71 25.26 10.45
N GLY A 491 13.66 24.34 10.24
CA GLY A 491 15.02 24.47 10.75
C GLY A 491 15.71 25.75 10.26
N VAL A 492 15.61 26.04 8.95
CA VAL A 492 16.16 27.26 8.35
C VAL A 492 15.47 28.52 8.89
N LEU A 493 14.14 28.51 9.00
CA LEU A 493 13.38 29.65 9.54
C LEU A 493 13.70 29.92 11.01
N LEU A 494 13.79 28.86 11.84
CA LEU A 494 14.17 28.99 13.25
C LEU A 494 15.63 29.45 13.41
N LEU A 495 16.53 29.04 12.52
CA LEU A 495 17.90 29.55 12.51
C LEU A 495 17.94 31.06 12.21
N GLY A 496 17.16 31.51 11.23
CA GLY A 496 16.99 32.94 10.94
C GLY A 496 16.43 33.71 12.13
N LEU A 497 15.40 33.16 12.79
CA LEU A 497 14.78 33.75 13.98
C LEU A 497 15.68 33.75 15.23
N ARG A 498 16.75 32.94 15.24
CA ARG A 498 17.75 32.95 16.32
C ARG A 498 18.64 34.19 16.28
N GLY A 499 18.90 34.73 15.09
CA GLY A 499 19.70 35.95 14.90
C GLY A 499 18.93 37.26 15.07
N GLY A 500 17.61 37.22 15.23
CA GLY A 500 16.74 38.39 15.31
C GLY A 500 15.37 38.14 14.66
N THR A 501 14.65 39.20 14.30
CA THR A 501 13.40 39.06 13.54
C THR A 501 13.67 38.99 12.04
N LEU A 502 13.13 38.00 11.35
CA LEU A 502 13.13 37.96 9.89
C LEU A 502 12.30 39.12 9.33
N PRO A 503 12.77 39.86 8.31
CA PRO A 503 11.97 40.88 7.65
C PRO A 503 10.79 40.24 6.89
N VAL A 504 9.67 40.96 6.82
CA VAL A 504 8.53 40.56 6.00
C VAL A 504 8.97 40.43 4.54
N GLY A 505 8.65 39.30 3.92
CA GLY A 505 9.12 38.91 2.59
C GLY A 505 10.14 37.76 2.63
N SER A 506 10.71 37.46 3.81
CA SER A 506 11.69 36.38 3.96
C SER A 506 11.10 35.01 3.67
N VAL A 507 9.88 34.73 4.13
CA VAL A 507 9.25 33.41 3.94
C VAL A 507 8.92 33.20 2.46
N THR A 508 8.39 34.24 1.80
CA THR A 508 8.12 34.27 0.36
C THR A 508 9.38 34.08 -0.45
N LEU A 509 10.47 34.77 -0.11
CA LEU A 509 11.73 34.65 -0.84
C LEU A 509 12.31 33.24 -0.70
N ILE A 510 12.34 32.67 0.52
CA ILE A 510 12.90 31.34 0.78
C ILE A 510 12.12 30.27 0.02
N ILE A 511 10.79 30.25 0.12
CA ILE A 511 9.94 29.24 -0.51
C ILE A 511 9.86 29.46 -2.02
N GLY A 512 9.65 30.70 -2.45
CA GLY A 512 9.50 31.06 -3.86
C GLY A 512 10.77 30.82 -4.67
N LEU A 513 11.95 31.20 -4.16
CA LEU A 513 13.22 30.94 -4.84
C LEU A 513 13.49 29.44 -4.93
N ASN A 514 13.26 28.69 -3.85
CA ASN A 514 13.46 27.24 -3.86
C ASN A 514 12.51 26.55 -4.86
N ALA A 515 11.23 26.91 -4.85
CA ALA A 515 10.24 26.38 -5.79
C ALA A 515 10.59 26.71 -7.24
N LEU A 516 11.05 27.93 -7.53
CA LEU A 516 11.48 28.32 -8.88
C LEU A 516 12.66 27.43 -9.35
N LEU A 517 13.70 27.30 -8.53
CA LEU A 517 14.90 26.52 -8.89
C LEU A 517 14.59 25.04 -9.10
N VAL A 518 13.77 24.43 -8.23
CA VAL A 518 13.39 23.02 -8.35
C VAL A 518 12.41 22.80 -9.51
N SER A 519 11.49 23.73 -9.76
CA SER A 519 10.53 23.62 -10.86
C SER A 519 11.20 23.67 -12.22
N VAL A 520 12.26 24.48 -12.38
CA VAL A 520 13.09 24.50 -13.60
C VAL A 520 13.85 23.18 -13.78
N LEU A 521 14.33 22.58 -12.69
CA LEU A 521 15.09 21.33 -12.73
C LEU A 521 14.22 20.12 -13.13
N GLN A 522 12.92 20.16 -12.83
CA GLN A 522 11.99 19.02 -12.96
C GLN A 522 10.80 19.31 -13.89
N ASP A 523 10.84 20.42 -14.62
CA ASP A 523 9.77 20.91 -15.50
C ASP A 523 8.38 20.99 -14.82
N GLN A 524 8.33 21.41 -13.55
CA GLN A 524 7.10 21.51 -12.74
C GLN A 524 6.61 22.95 -12.52
N TYR A 525 6.57 23.75 -13.58
CA TYR A 525 6.26 25.20 -13.50
C TYR A 525 4.89 25.53 -12.89
N GLN A 526 3.93 24.62 -13.02
CA GLN A 526 2.57 24.77 -12.51
C GLN A 526 2.48 24.86 -10.98
N LEU A 527 3.54 24.46 -10.24
CA LEU A 527 3.58 24.53 -8.78
C LEU A 527 4.09 25.89 -8.24
N ILE A 528 4.69 26.72 -9.09
CA ILE A 528 5.29 28.01 -8.69
C ILE A 528 4.25 28.97 -8.07
N PRO A 529 3.05 29.18 -8.65
CA PRO A 529 2.06 30.10 -8.07
C PRO A 529 1.63 29.69 -6.66
N GLY A 530 1.44 28.38 -6.43
CA GLY A 530 1.11 27.83 -5.11
C GLY A 530 2.19 28.08 -4.07
N ALA A 531 3.45 27.90 -4.45
CA ALA A 531 4.59 28.15 -3.57
C ALA A 531 4.73 29.64 -3.20
N ILE A 532 4.52 30.54 -4.17
CA ILE A 532 4.51 32.00 -3.90
C ILE A 532 3.37 32.36 -2.95
N LEU A 533 2.17 31.84 -3.18
CA LEU A 533 1.01 32.06 -2.30
C LEU A 533 1.29 31.58 -0.88
N ALA A 534 1.86 30.38 -0.72
CA ALA A 534 2.27 29.85 0.58
C ALA A 534 3.28 30.76 1.28
N GLY A 535 4.26 31.27 0.52
CA GLY A 535 5.23 32.26 0.95
C GLY A 535 4.59 33.52 1.53
N VAL A 536 3.67 34.13 0.77
CA VAL A 536 2.96 35.35 1.15
C VAL A 536 2.13 35.14 2.41
N LEU A 537 1.40 34.02 2.49
CA LEU A 537 0.63 33.66 3.69
C LEU A 537 1.56 33.44 4.90
N GLY A 538 2.72 32.83 4.69
CA GLY A 538 3.77 32.67 5.72
C GLY A 538 4.33 34.01 6.21
N ASP A 539 4.53 34.98 5.33
CA ASP A 539 4.97 36.33 5.71
C ASP A 539 3.89 37.13 6.43
N ILE A 540 2.60 36.91 6.10
CA ILE A 540 1.49 37.46 6.88
C ILE A 540 1.52 36.92 8.31
N LEU A 541 1.79 35.62 8.49
CA LEU A 541 1.98 35.03 9.82
C LEU A 541 3.20 35.60 10.53
N LEU A 542 4.33 35.75 9.83
CA LEU A 542 5.54 36.34 10.38
C LEU A 542 5.27 37.76 10.91
N TRP A 543 4.56 38.57 10.13
CA TRP A 543 4.16 39.93 10.49
C TRP A 543 3.19 39.98 11.67
N ARG A 544 2.17 39.11 11.68
CA ARG A 544 1.11 39.08 12.71
C ARG A 544 1.59 38.50 14.03
N LEU A 545 2.30 37.38 13.98
CA LEU A 545 2.72 36.64 15.19
C LEU A 545 3.99 37.24 15.79
N GLN A 546 4.83 37.90 14.97
CA GLN A 546 6.14 38.40 15.37
C GLN A 546 6.90 37.35 16.19
N PRO A 547 7.17 36.16 15.62
CA PRO A 547 7.74 35.04 16.35
C PRO A 547 9.10 35.42 16.92
N ARG A 548 9.27 35.27 18.24
CA ARG A 548 10.53 35.53 18.95
C ARG A 548 10.79 34.45 19.99
N ILE A 549 12.06 34.20 20.30
CA ILE A 549 12.49 33.21 21.29
C ILE A 549 11.89 33.52 22.68
N GLU A 550 11.76 34.80 23.03
CA GLU A 550 11.17 35.24 24.31
C GLU A 550 9.65 35.05 24.36
N ARG A 551 9.01 34.75 23.23
CA ARG A 551 7.57 34.50 23.11
C ARG A 551 7.31 33.08 22.61
N PRO A 552 7.46 32.05 23.47
CA PRO A 552 7.34 30.64 23.07
C PRO A 552 6.02 30.30 22.37
N GLY A 553 4.91 30.95 22.74
CA GLY A 553 3.63 30.74 22.06
C GLY A 553 3.64 31.17 20.59
N SER A 554 4.25 32.32 20.29
CA SER A 554 4.32 32.87 18.93
C SER A 554 5.20 32.04 18.01
N ILE A 555 6.37 31.59 18.50
CA ILE A 555 7.30 30.79 17.70
C ILE A 555 6.73 29.40 17.44
N ARG A 556 6.05 28.78 18.43
CA ARG A 556 5.40 27.47 18.28
C ARG A 556 4.27 27.52 17.26
N LEU A 557 3.39 28.53 17.36
CA LEU A 557 2.29 28.69 16.43
C LEU A 557 2.80 28.95 15.01
N PHE A 558 3.83 29.79 14.86
CA PHE A 558 4.48 30.03 13.57
C PHE A 558 5.08 28.75 12.98
N SER A 559 5.83 27.98 13.79
CA SER A 559 6.45 26.73 13.33
C SER A 559 5.43 25.64 12.95
N VAL A 560 4.24 25.62 13.54
CA VAL A 560 3.15 24.71 13.13
C VAL A 560 2.46 25.19 11.85
N ALA A 561 2.14 26.48 11.78
CA ALA A 561 1.27 27.00 10.75
C ALA A 561 1.95 27.12 9.38
N VAL A 562 3.26 27.42 9.35
CA VAL A 562 3.98 27.59 8.07
C VAL A 562 4.01 26.30 7.23
N PRO A 563 4.39 25.11 7.75
CA PRO A 563 4.36 23.88 6.97
C PRO A 563 2.94 23.49 6.55
N VAL A 564 1.95 23.70 7.42
CA VAL A 564 0.54 23.44 7.11
C VAL A 564 0.08 24.26 5.90
N ILE A 565 0.41 25.56 5.88
CA ILE A 565 0.10 26.45 4.76
C ILE A 565 0.81 26.00 3.48
N VAL A 566 2.11 25.69 3.56
CA VAL A 566 2.91 25.27 2.41
C VAL A 566 2.30 24.04 1.73
N TYR A 567 2.02 22.99 2.51
CA TYR A 567 1.50 21.76 1.93
C TYR A 567 0.02 21.85 1.56
N ALA A 568 -0.79 22.67 2.25
CA ALA A 568 -2.15 22.98 1.81
C ALA A 568 -2.15 23.67 0.43
N CYS A 569 -1.31 24.70 0.24
CA CYS A 569 -1.16 25.37 -1.05
C CYS A 569 -0.61 24.45 -2.15
N TYR A 570 0.30 23.54 -1.79
CA TYR A 570 0.82 22.52 -2.70
C TYR A 570 -0.31 21.59 -3.20
N PHE A 571 -1.09 21.00 -2.30
CA PHE A 571 -2.18 20.10 -2.68
C PHE A 571 -3.31 20.82 -3.42
N VAL A 572 -3.63 22.07 -3.06
CA VAL A 572 -4.56 22.91 -3.85
C VAL A 572 -4.04 23.14 -5.27
N SER A 573 -2.74 23.41 -5.42
CA SER A 573 -2.12 23.60 -6.74
C SER A 573 -2.20 22.34 -7.59
N LEU A 574 -1.92 21.17 -7.00
CA LEU A 574 -2.12 19.89 -7.66
C LEU A 574 -3.59 19.68 -8.05
N GLN A 575 -4.53 19.93 -7.14
CA GLN A 575 -5.95 19.73 -7.39
C GLN A 575 -6.47 20.57 -8.56
N VAL A 576 -6.01 21.83 -8.67
CA VAL A 576 -6.43 22.75 -9.73
C VAL A 576 -5.76 22.46 -11.07
N THR A 577 -4.57 21.84 -11.08
CA THR A 577 -3.78 21.64 -12.31
C THR A 577 -3.90 20.22 -12.86
N THR A 578 -3.66 19.20 -12.03
CA THR A 578 -3.57 17.80 -12.46
C THR A 578 -4.57 16.88 -11.76
N GLY A 579 -5.22 17.36 -10.69
CA GLY A 579 -5.94 16.52 -9.73
C GLY A 579 -5.00 15.87 -8.71
N VAL A 580 -5.52 15.57 -7.52
CA VAL A 580 -4.79 14.84 -6.46
C VAL A 580 -5.11 13.35 -6.54
N GLY A 581 -4.10 12.54 -6.87
CA GLY A 581 -4.23 11.07 -6.95
C GLY A 581 -4.05 10.34 -5.61
N TRP A 582 -3.84 11.08 -4.52
CA TRP A 582 -3.76 10.53 -3.16
C TRP A 582 -5.14 10.55 -2.49
N SER A 583 -5.38 9.57 -1.63
CA SER A 583 -6.60 9.54 -0.82
C SER A 583 -6.69 10.79 0.07
N ILE A 584 -7.92 11.13 0.49
CA ILE A 584 -8.13 12.22 1.45
C ILE A 584 -7.40 11.99 2.78
N HIS A 585 -7.21 10.74 3.16
CA HIS A 585 -6.49 10.33 4.37
C HIS A 585 -5.02 10.75 4.28
N LEU A 586 -4.37 10.42 3.17
CA LEU A 586 -2.94 10.63 2.99
C LEU A 586 -2.57 12.10 2.82
N TRP A 587 -3.26 12.84 1.95
CA TRP A 587 -2.88 14.23 1.71
C TRP A 587 -3.25 15.15 2.89
N LEU A 588 -4.39 14.93 3.56
CA LEU A 588 -4.74 15.69 4.77
C LEU A 588 -3.83 15.31 5.94
N GLY A 589 -3.53 14.02 6.09
CA GLY A 589 -2.64 13.49 7.12
C GLY A 589 -1.23 14.07 7.05
N THR A 590 -0.64 14.07 5.86
CA THR A 590 0.71 14.60 5.63
C THR A 590 0.83 16.11 5.93
N ILE A 591 -0.22 16.90 5.67
CA ILE A 591 -0.29 18.32 6.09
C ILE A 591 -0.19 18.44 7.62
N VAL A 592 -0.95 17.63 8.36
CA VAL A 592 -0.95 17.64 9.83
C VAL A 592 0.41 17.23 10.38
N VAL A 593 1.00 16.15 9.85
CA VAL A 593 2.32 15.67 10.26
C VAL A 593 3.41 16.72 10.01
N ALA A 594 3.37 17.44 8.88
CA ALA A 594 4.28 18.54 8.61
C ALA A 594 4.22 19.64 9.70
N GLY A 595 3.02 19.96 10.18
CA GLY A 595 2.82 20.88 11.31
C GLY A 595 3.37 20.34 12.63
N ILE A 596 3.21 19.04 12.91
CA ILE A 596 3.75 18.38 14.11
C ILE A 596 5.28 18.45 14.14
N ILE A 597 5.95 18.23 13.01
CA ILE A 597 7.41 18.35 12.90
C ILE A 597 7.86 19.76 13.25
N GLY A 598 7.17 20.76 12.72
CA GLY A 598 7.43 22.16 13.05
C GLY A 598 7.28 22.44 14.55
N LEU A 599 6.25 21.89 15.19
CA LEU A 599 6.08 21.96 16.64
C LEU A 599 7.27 21.34 17.39
N LEU A 600 7.68 20.12 17.01
CA LEU A 600 8.79 19.41 17.66
C LEU A 600 10.11 20.20 17.56
N LEU A 601 10.42 20.75 16.39
CA LEU A 601 11.60 21.60 16.19
C LEU A 601 11.54 22.87 17.05
N SER A 602 10.35 23.46 17.22
CA SER A 602 10.20 24.65 18.07
C SER A 602 10.49 24.37 19.55
N TYR A 603 10.27 23.15 20.04
CA TYR A 603 10.64 22.75 21.41
C TYR A 603 12.15 22.57 21.59
N LEU A 604 12.87 22.17 20.54
CA LEU A 604 14.34 22.14 20.54
C LEU A 604 14.92 23.55 20.56
N ALA A 605 14.31 24.47 19.81
CA ALA A 605 14.73 25.87 19.77
C ALA A 605 14.37 26.63 21.07
N VAL A 606 13.18 26.38 21.64
CA VAL A 606 12.66 27.08 22.82
C VAL A 606 12.04 26.10 23.83
N PRO A 607 12.81 25.67 24.85
CA PRO A 607 12.33 24.72 25.84
C PRO A 607 11.16 25.26 26.69
N PRO A 608 10.33 24.40 27.31
CA PRO A 608 9.23 24.82 28.17
C PRO A 608 9.71 25.69 29.35
N ALA A 609 8.96 26.76 29.67
CA ALA A 609 9.27 27.63 30.79
C ALA A 609 9.21 26.86 32.13
N GLY A 610 10.34 26.80 32.84
CA GLY A 610 10.48 26.06 34.11
C GLY A 610 11.92 25.73 34.49
N VAL A 611 12.88 25.83 33.57
CA VAL A 611 14.31 25.71 33.90
C VAL A 611 14.86 27.09 34.23
N THR A 612 14.52 27.62 35.40
CA THR A 612 15.47 28.51 36.08
C THR A 612 16.63 27.62 36.51
N THR A 613 17.68 27.54 35.70
CA THR A 613 18.97 27.11 36.22
C THR A 613 19.29 28.01 37.40
N PRO A 614 19.51 27.49 38.62
CA PRO A 614 20.21 28.30 39.60
C PRO A 614 21.60 28.54 39.00
N VAL A 615 21.84 29.77 38.56
CA VAL A 615 23.19 30.26 38.33
C VAL A 615 23.90 30.03 39.66
N ARG A 616 24.82 29.06 39.69
CA ARG A 616 25.76 28.93 40.81
C ARG A 616 26.54 30.25 40.84
N ALA A 617 26.30 31.04 41.89
CA ALA A 617 27.21 32.10 42.30
C ALA A 617 28.51 31.48 42.80
#